data_AF-A0A356E7Y3-F1
#
_entry.id   AF-A0A356E7Y3-F1
#
_cell.length_a   1.000
_cell.length_b   1.000
_cell.length_c   1.000
_cell.angle_alpha   90.00
_cell.angle_beta   90.00
_cell.angle_gamma   90.00
#
_symmetry.space_group_name_H-M   'P 1'
#
loop_
_entity.id
_entity.type
_entity.pdbx_description
1 polymer ?
#
loop_
_entity_poly.entity_id
_entity_poly.type
_entity_poly.pdbx_seq_one_letter_code
_entity_poly.pdbx_strand_id
1 'polypeptide(L)'
;MNIFITQSADLGHAKAFLLRQLVAEAVRQQNHQVVNAAQDATLVIVLGDQLPKNPDLVGKKVYLVGIDQAFNAPESAITDALFRATDYVIPVQSEVDSSPVLSGDKAKNIVAVTACPTGVAHTFMSAEAIETYAKQQGWNIKVETRGQVGAGNPISQEEVAEADLVFVAADIDVDLDKFKGKPMYRTSTGLALKKTAQEFEKAFSEAKVYTGGGTATKEKEESLGEKKGVYKHLMTGVSHMLPLVVAGG
;
A
#
# COMPACT_ATOMS: atom_id res chain seq x y z
N MET A 1 9.60 18.15 20.23
CA MET A 1 8.29 18.47 19.62
C MET A 1 7.68 17.20 19.04
N ASN A 2 6.35 17.15 18.93
CA ASN A 2 5.66 16.03 18.27
C ASN A 2 5.57 16.32 16.78
N ILE A 3 6.17 15.46 15.97
CA ILE A 3 6.27 15.62 14.52
C ILE A 3 5.53 14.47 13.84
N PHE A 4 4.56 14.80 12.98
CA PHE A 4 3.89 13.83 12.13
C PHE A 4 4.50 13.88 10.73
N ILE A 5 4.84 12.72 10.17
CA ILE A 5 5.44 12.62 8.83
C ILE A 5 4.40 11.99 7.90
N THR A 6 4.05 12.73 6.85
CA THR A 6 3.14 12.30 5.79
C THR A 6 3.83 12.41 4.43
N GLN A 7 3.26 11.79 3.41
CA GLN A 7 3.78 11.80 2.04
C GLN A 7 2.78 12.41 1.07
N SER A 8 3.31 12.90 -0.05
CA SER A 8 2.56 13.32 -1.22
C SER A 8 2.03 12.10 -2.02
N ALA A 9 0.98 12.30 -2.82
CA ALA A 9 0.26 11.21 -3.50
C ALA A 9 1.00 10.67 -4.75
N ASP A 10 1.97 11.42 -5.24
CA ASP A 10 2.87 11.10 -6.35
C ASP A 10 4.07 10.23 -5.93
N LEU A 11 4.29 10.09 -4.61
CA LEU A 11 5.40 9.32 -4.08
C LEU A 11 5.05 7.82 -3.99
N GLY A 12 5.71 7.00 -4.80
CA GLY A 12 5.56 5.54 -4.77
C GLY A 12 5.83 4.94 -3.39
N HIS A 13 5.04 3.94 -3.00
CA HIS A 13 4.99 3.37 -1.64
C HIS A 13 6.36 2.98 -1.06
N ALA A 14 7.23 2.39 -1.89
CA ALA A 14 8.56 1.96 -1.46
C ALA A 14 9.48 3.17 -1.11
N LYS A 15 9.48 4.19 -1.96
CA LYS A 15 10.26 5.42 -1.75
C LYS A 15 9.76 6.21 -0.55
N ALA A 16 8.44 6.27 -0.41
CA ALA A 16 7.73 6.82 0.74
C ALA A 16 8.17 6.17 2.07
N PHE A 17 8.22 4.84 2.12
CA PHE A 17 8.63 4.11 3.32
C PHE A 17 10.09 4.43 3.71
N LEU A 18 11.02 4.40 2.76
CA LEU A 18 12.44 4.70 3.01
C LEU A 18 12.63 6.13 3.50
N LEU A 19 12.01 7.10 2.84
CA LEU A 19 12.05 8.51 3.23
C LEU A 19 11.50 8.72 4.64
N ARG A 20 10.38 8.06 4.96
CA ARG A 20 9.81 8.13 6.30
C ARG A 20 10.78 7.60 7.36
N GLN A 21 11.51 6.52 7.10
CA GLN A 21 12.50 5.98 8.04
C GLN A 21 13.67 6.95 8.24
N LEU A 22 14.24 7.50 7.16
CA LEU A 22 15.35 8.45 7.22
C LEU A 22 14.98 9.71 7.99
N VAL A 23 13.85 10.31 7.64
CA VAL A 23 13.37 11.54 8.28
C VAL A 23 12.95 11.28 9.73
N ALA A 24 12.32 10.14 10.02
CA ALA A 24 12.01 9.76 11.40
C ALA A 24 13.27 9.61 12.26
N GLU A 25 14.36 9.09 11.70
CA GLU A 25 15.63 8.97 12.40
C GLU A 25 16.27 10.33 12.66
N ALA A 26 16.31 11.22 11.66
CA ALA A 26 16.80 12.58 11.83
C ALA A 26 16.00 13.38 12.88
N VAL A 27 14.68 13.18 12.94
CA VAL A 27 13.82 13.75 13.99
C VAL A 27 14.23 13.27 15.39
N ARG A 28 14.50 11.97 15.55
CA ARG A 28 14.94 11.41 16.85
C ARG A 28 16.31 11.95 17.26
N GLN A 29 17.23 12.11 16.32
CA GLN A 29 18.56 12.67 16.59
C GLN A 29 18.51 14.12 17.08
N GLN A 30 17.49 14.89 16.66
CA GLN A 30 17.24 16.25 17.16
C GLN A 30 16.37 16.30 18.43
N ASN A 31 16.25 15.17 19.14
CA ASN A 31 15.51 15.07 20.40
C ASN A 31 14.02 15.44 20.25
N HIS A 32 13.42 15.06 19.12
CA HIS A 32 12.00 15.23 18.81
C HIS A 32 11.31 13.86 18.68
N GLN A 33 10.00 13.84 18.88
CA GLN A 33 9.21 12.59 18.86
C GLN A 33 8.40 12.50 17.57
N VAL A 34 8.47 11.35 16.91
CA VAL A 34 7.65 11.04 15.73
C VAL A 34 6.33 10.46 16.21
N VAL A 35 5.22 11.13 15.90
CA VAL A 35 3.86 10.65 16.21
C VAL A 35 3.21 10.03 14.97
N ASN A 36 2.27 9.12 15.19
CA ASN A 36 1.58 8.39 14.12
C ASN A 36 0.24 9.00 13.72
N ALA A 37 -0.23 10.00 14.45
CA ALA A 37 -1.48 10.71 14.18
C ALA A 37 -1.22 12.20 13.98
N ALA A 38 -1.89 12.80 12.99
CA ALA A 38 -1.78 14.24 12.74
C ALA A 38 -2.25 15.05 13.94
N GLN A 39 -3.26 14.59 14.69
CA GLN A 39 -3.86 15.30 15.83
C GLN A 39 -2.86 15.61 16.95
N ASP A 40 -1.98 14.67 17.28
CA ASP A 40 -0.98 14.79 18.34
C ASP A 40 0.26 15.59 17.94
N ALA A 41 0.34 16.00 16.66
CA ALA A 41 1.49 16.69 16.10
C ALA A 41 1.39 18.20 16.24
N THR A 42 2.51 18.81 16.65
CA THR A 42 2.72 20.26 16.64
C THR A 42 3.25 20.74 15.28
N LEU A 43 4.01 19.89 14.60
CA LEU A 43 4.59 20.11 13.28
C LEU A 43 4.31 18.91 12.38
N VAL A 44 3.99 19.18 11.12
CA VAL A 44 3.73 18.16 10.11
C VAL A 44 4.76 18.32 8.99
N ILE A 45 5.48 17.25 8.72
CA ILE A 45 6.44 17.18 7.62
C ILE A 45 5.78 16.42 6.48
N VAL A 46 5.68 17.06 5.32
CA VAL A 46 5.17 16.47 4.09
C VAL A 46 6.35 16.11 3.20
N LEU A 47 6.49 14.84 2.85
CA LEU A 47 7.54 14.33 1.98
C LEU A 47 7.06 14.33 0.52
N GLY A 48 7.76 15.07 -0.32
CA GLY A 48 7.52 15.15 -1.76
C GLY A 48 7.43 16.57 -2.27
N ASP A 49 6.81 16.71 -3.44
CA ASP A 49 6.81 17.97 -4.18
C ASP A 49 5.45 18.68 -4.14
N GLN A 50 4.41 18.01 -3.62
CA GLN A 50 3.06 18.55 -3.49
C GLN A 50 2.50 18.40 -2.08
N LEU A 51 1.75 19.42 -1.64
CA LEU A 51 1.01 19.36 -0.39
C LEU A 51 -0.19 18.40 -0.53
N PRO A 52 -0.37 17.43 0.39
CA PRO A 52 -1.50 16.51 0.35
C PRO A 52 -2.79 17.29 0.58
N LYS A 53 -3.88 16.90 -0.08
CA LYS A 53 -5.23 17.47 0.12
C LYS A 53 -5.90 16.81 1.34
N ASN A 54 -5.37 17.05 2.55
CA ASN A 54 -5.89 16.45 3.76
C ASN A 54 -6.50 17.51 4.69
N PRO A 55 -7.83 17.49 4.95
CA PRO A 55 -8.48 18.42 5.86
C PRO A 55 -7.98 18.32 7.32
N ASP A 56 -7.43 17.17 7.73
CA ASP A 56 -6.92 16.95 9.10
C ASP A 56 -5.66 17.78 9.41
N LEU A 57 -5.03 18.35 8.39
CA LEU A 57 -3.83 19.17 8.51
C LEU A 57 -4.16 20.66 8.69
N VAL A 58 -5.41 21.07 8.51
CA VAL A 58 -5.84 22.48 8.57
C VAL A 58 -5.54 23.09 9.93
N GLY A 59 -4.80 24.20 9.91
CA GLY A 59 -4.39 24.93 11.13
C GLY A 59 -3.18 24.36 11.86
N LYS A 60 -2.51 23.33 11.31
CA LYS A 60 -1.22 22.83 11.82
C LYS A 60 -0.06 23.43 11.05
N LYS A 61 1.11 23.52 11.69
CA LYS A 61 2.35 23.94 11.04
C LYS A 61 2.80 22.83 10.10
N VAL A 62 2.86 23.12 8.81
CA VAL A 62 3.30 22.19 7.76
C VAL A 62 4.55 22.72 7.08
N TYR A 63 5.46 21.81 6.77
CA TYR A 63 6.59 22.08 5.89
C TYR A 63 6.71 20.99 4.82
N LEU A 64 6.90 21.42 3.58
CA LEU A 64 7.15 20.55 2.44
C LEU A 64 8.64 20.29 2.33
N VAL A 65 9.03 19.02 2.45
CA VAL A 65 10.41 18.57 2.25
C VAL A 65 10.50 17.85 0.93
N GLY A 66 11.28 18.42 0.02
CA GLY A 66 11.59 17.81 -1.26
C GLY A 66 12.34 16.48 -1.07
N ILE A 67 12.09 15.55 -1.99
CA ILE A 67 12.62 14.18 -1.94
C ILE A 67 14.14 14.16 -1.82
N ASP A 68 14.84 14.93 -2.64
CA ASP A 68 16.31 14.93 -2.69
C ASP A 68 16.91 15.47 -1.39
N GLN A 69 16.24 16.45 -0.77
CA GLN A 69 16.66 17.01 0.50
C GLN A 69 16.45 15.99 1.63
N ALA A 70 15.31 15.30 1.64
CA ALA A 70 15.02 14.27 2.63
C ALA A 70 15.96 13.05 2.54
N PHE A 71 16.48 12.73 1.34
CA PHE A 71 17.46 11.65 1.17
C PHE A 71 18.89 12.07 1.49
N ASN A 72 19.33 13.22 0.98
CA ASN A 72 20.75 13.59 1.02
C ASN A 72 21.13 14.44 2.24
N ALA A 73 20.16 15.16 2.84
CA ALA A 73 20.40 16.06 3.97
C ALA A 73 19.18 16.12 4.92
N PRO A 74 18.80 14.98 5.54
CA PRO A 74 17.59 14.90 6.35
C PRO A 74 17.65 15.82 7.59
N GLU A 75 18.81 16.00 8.23
CA GLU A 75 18.96 16.88 9.40
C GLU A 75 18.74 18.36 9.05
N SER A 76 19.22 18.78 7.87
CA SER A 76 18.96 20.12 7.34
C SER A 76 17.47 20.31 7.06
N ALA A 77 16.82 19.29 6.50
CA ALA A 77 15.38 19.34 6.24
C ALA A 77 14.55 19.52 7.51
N ILE A 78 14.91 18.86 8.62
CA ILE A 78 14.22 19.06 9.90
C ILE A 78 14.45 20.49 10.42
N THR A 79 15.67 20.98 10.33
CA THR A 79 16.01 22.35 10.76
C THR A 79 15.18 23.37 9.99
N ASP A 80 15.15 23.24 8.66
CA ASP A 80 14.32 24.10 7.81
C ASP A 80 12.83 23.97 8.16
N ALA A 81 12.35 22.76 8.41
CA ALA A 81 10.96 22.53 8.82
C ALA A 81 10.62 23.24 10.14
N LEU A 82 11.53 23.26 11.11
CA LEU A 82 11.30 23.93 12.40
C LEU A 82 11.22 25.46 12.25
N PHE A 83 12.03 26.05 11.36
CA PHE A 83 12.09 27.50 11.19
C PHE A 83 11.14 28.06 10.15
N ARG A 84 10.79 27.28 9.12
CA ARG A 84 10.04 27.73 7.94
C ARG A 84 8.66 27.11 7.82
N ALA A 85 8.20 26.30 8.78
CA ALA A 85 6.85 25.76 8.73
C ALA A 85 5.80 26.86 8.77
N THR A 86 4.88 26.79 7.82
CA THR A 86 3.76 27.72 7.67
C THR A 86 2.47 27.05 8.11
N ASP A 87 1.48 27.85 8.50
CA ASP A 87 0.19 27.31 8.87
C ASP A 87 -0.49 26.74 7.62
N TYR A 88 -0.88 25.47 7.70
CA TYR A 88 -1.45 24.77 6.56
C TYR A 88 -2.88 25.23 6.29
N VAL A 89 -3.07 25.69 5.07
CA VAL A 89 -4.36 25.88 4.44
C VAL A 89 -4.48 24.84 3.34
N ILE A 90 -5.65 24.23 3.20
CA ILE A 90 -5.92 23.37 2.04
C ILE A 90 -5.63 24.23 0.82
N PRO A 91 -4.77 23.78 -0.13
CA PRO A 91 -4.58 24.51 -1.36
C PRO A 91 -5.93 24.57 -2.06
N VAL A 92 -6.57 25.74 -1.98
CA VAL A 92 -7.80 26.06 -2.70
C VAL A 92 -7.34 26.13 -4.15
N GLN A 93 -7.50 25.02 -4.88
CA GLN A 93 -7.45 25.10 -6.33
C GLN A 93 -8.53 26.10 -6.72
N SER A 94 -8.12 27.20 -7.33
CA SER A 94 -8.99 27.91 -8.25
C SER A 94 -9.56 26.85 -9.20
N GLU A 95 -10.84 26.54 -9.03
CA GLU A 95 -11.62 25.75 -9.97
C GLU A 95 -11.70 26.56 -11.26
N VAL A 96 -10.70 26.42 -12.12
CA VAL A 96 -10.81 26.76 -13.54
C VAL A 96 -10.49 25.50 -14.33
N ASP A 97 -11.57 24.98 -14.91
CA ASP A 97 -11.64 23.89 -15.88
C ASP A 97 -11.16 22.51 -15.45
N SER A 98 -12.07 21.78 -14.80
CA SER A 98 -12.38 20.40 -15.20
C SER A 98 -13.83 20.08 -14.82
N SER A 99 -14.76 20.82 -15.44
CA SER A 99 -16.08 20.24 -15.70
C SER A 99 -15.91 19.02 -16.61
N PRO A 100 -16.77 18.00 -16.47
CA PRO A 100 -16.53 16.68 -17.00
C PRO A 100 -16.55 16.76 -18.52
N VAL A 101 -15.44 16.41 -19.16
CA VAL A 101 -15.53 15.91 -20.53
C VAL A 101 -16.27 14.58 -20.45
N LEU A 102 -17.57 14.67 -20.74
CA LEU A 102 -18.43 13.58 -21.13
C LEU A 102 -17.77 12.83 -22.29
N SER A 103 -16.95 11.84 -21.95
CA SER A 103 -16.59 10.74 -22.82
C SER A 103 -17.16 9.49 -22.16
N GLY A 104 -18.24 8.98 -22.75
CA GLY A 104 -19.09 7.93 -22.21
C GLY A 104 -18.45 6.55 -22.21
N ASP A 105 -17.46 6.34 -21.35
CA ASP A 105 -17.13 5.03 -20.79
C ASP A 105 -17.01 5.22 -19.28
N LYS A 106 -17.86 4.51 -18.51
CA LYS A 106 -17.84 4.62 -17.04
C LYS A 106 -16.42 4.31 -16.53
N ALA A 107 -15.79 5.27 -15.86
CA ALA A 107 -14.56 5.03 -15.13
C ALA A 107 -14.82 3.91 -14.11
N LYS A 108 -14.11 2.79 -14.26
CA LYS A 108 -14.29 1.62 -13.39
C LYS A 108 -13.69 1.90 -12.03
N ASN A 109 -14.39 1.48 -10.98
CA ASN A 109 -13.91 1.52 -9.62
C ASN A 109 -13.30 0.17 -9.25
N ILE A 110 -12.01 0.15 -8.93
CA ILE A 110 -11.25 -1.06 -8.67
C ILE A 110 -10.62 -0.96 -7.28
N VAL A 111 -10.80 -2.01 -6.48
CA VAL A 111 -10.05 -2.18 -5.24
C VAL A 111 -9.06 -3.31 -5.42
N ALA A 112 -7.83 -3.15 -4.96
CA ALA A 112 -6.80 -4.16 -5.11
C ALA A 112 -6.10 -4.47 -3.79
N VAL A 113 -5.71 -5.73 -3.61
CA VAL A 113 -4.94 -6.18 -2.44
C VAL A 113 -3.64 -6.79 -2.92
N THR A 114 -2.49 -6.30 -2.45
CA THR A 114 -1.18 -6.90 -2.73
C THR A 114 -0.61 -7.57 -1.49
N ALA A 115 -0.08 -8.80 -1.61
CA ALA A 115 0.51 -9.49 -0.47
C ALA A 115 1.62 -10.49 -0.84
N CYS A 116 2.81 -10.34 -0.26
CA CYS A 116 3.96 -11.24 -0.48
C CYS A 116 4.59 -11.68 0.86
N PRO A 117 4.95 -12.98 1.05
CA PRO A 117 5.48 -13.49 2.32
C PRO A 117 6.88 -12.96 2.63
N THR A 118 7.69 -12.71 1.60
CA THR A 118 9.11 -12.36 1.71
C THR A 118 9.36 -10.85 1.86
N GLY A 119 8.30 -10.05 2.05
CA GLY A 119 8.43 -8.68 2.54
C GLY A 119 7.89 -7.58 1.61
N VAL A 120 8.49 -6.40 1.76
CA VAL A 120 8.01 -5.09 1.26
C VAL A 120 8.15 -4.90 -0.25
N ALA A 121 9.17 -5.51 -0.89
CA ALA A 121 9.51 -5.21 -2.28
C ALA A 121 8.39 -5.58 -3.26
N HIS A 122 8.07 -6.87 -3.45
CA HIS A 122 7.02 -7.26 -4.39
C HIS A 122 5.63 -6.74 -3.99
N THR A 123 5.35 -6.60 -2.70
CA THR A 123 4.07 -6.04 -2.20
C THR A 123 3.88 -4.59 -2.68
N PHE A 124 4.90 -3.73 -2.49
CA PHE A 124 4.83 -2.33 -2.89
C PHE A 124 5.04 -2.11 -4.38
N MET A 125 5.98 -2.84 -5.01
CA MET A 125 6.22 -2.73 -6.45
C MET A 125 5.00 -3.17 -7.25
N SER A 126 4.31 -4.24 -6.83
CA SER A 126 3.07 -4.66 -7.49
C SER A 126 1.96 -3.64 -7.29
N ALA A 127 1.86 -3.03 -6.10
CA ALA A 127 0.88 -2.00 -5.84
C ALA A 127 1.09 -0.78 -6.75
N GLU A 128 2.33 -0.32 -6.87
CA GLU A 128 2.70 0.80 -7.74
C GLU A 128 2.45 0.49 -9.22
N ALA A 129 2.79 -0.72 -9.69
CA ALA A 129 2.52 -1.16 -11.05
C ALA A 129 1.01 -1.16 -11.36
N ILE A 130 0.21 -1.69 -10.43
CA ILE A 130 -1.26 -1.70 -10.50
C ILE A 130 -1.83 -0.28 -10.54
N GLU A 131 -1.38 0.61 -9.64
CA GLU A 131 -1.84 1.99 -9.58
C GLU A 131 -1.49 2.76 -10.85
N THR A 132 -0.26 2.60 -11.33
CA THR A 132 0.23 3.28 -12.54
C THR A 132 -0.58 2.83 -13.75
N TYR A 133 -0.82 1.53 -13.90
CA TYR A 133 -1.60 1.00 -15.01
C TYR A 133 -3.06 1.48 -14.97
N ALA A 134 -3.71 1.41 -13.81
CA ALA A 134 -5.09 1.89 -13.67
C ALA A 134 -5.23 3.40 -13.96
N LYS A 135 -4.28 4.22 -13.51
CA LYS A 135 -4.22 5.65 -13.86
C LYS A 135 -4.08 5.87 -15.37
N GLN A 136 -3.26 5.07 -16.05
CA GLN A 136 -3.12 5.13 -17.52
C GLN A 136 -4.43 4.77 -18.26
N GLN A 137 -5.25 3.90 -17.68
CA GLN A 137 -6.54 3.50 -18.24
C GLN A 137 -7.71 4.41 -17.80
N GLY A 138 -7.45 5.42 -16.95
CA GLY A 138 -8.49 6.30 -16.41
C GLY A 138 -9.43 5.62 -15.41
N TRP A 139 -8.99 4.56 -14.73
CA TRP A 139 -9.76 3.87 -13.69
C TRP A 139 -9.49 4.45 -12.32
N ASN A 140 -10.51 4.43 -11.45
CA ASN A 140 -10.35 4.74 -10.04
C ASN A 140 -9.82 3.50 -9.33
N ILE A 141 -8.67 3.61 -8.68
CA ILE A 141 -8.07 2.47 -7.99
C ILE A 141 -7.63 2.79 -6.56
N LYS A 142 -7.90 1.86 -5.66
CA LYS A 142 -7.40 1.85 -4.28
C LYS A 142 -6.65 0.56 -4.02
N VAL A 143 -5.38 0.64 -3.64
CA VAL A 143 -4.56 -0.55 -3.35
C VAL A 143 -4.24 -0.64 -1.87
N GLU A 144 -4.61 -1.76 -1.25
CA GLU A 144 -4.23 -2.14 0.11
C GLU A 144 -3.03 -3.09 0.05
N THR A 145 -1.95 -2.71 0.72
CA THR A 145 -0.72 -3.49 0.79
C THR A 145 -0.70 -4.31 2.07
N ARG A 146 -0.40 -5.61 2.01
CA ARG A 146 -0.30 -6.50 3.17
C ARG A 146 1.04 -7.22 3.16
N GLY A 147 1.89 -6.94 4.14
CA GLY A 147 3.20 -7.60 4.23
C GLY A 147 3.70 -7.71 5.66
N GLN A 148 5.00 -7.99 5.81
CA GLN A 148 5.65 -8.09 7.11
C GLN A 148 5.53 -6.82 7.96
N VAL A 149 5.41 -5.65 7.32
CA VAL A 149 5.22 -4.35 7.98
C VAL A 149 3.77 -4.06 8.37
N GLY A 150 2.84 -4.99 8.13
CA GLY A 150 1.41 -4.85 8.40
C GLY A 150 0.59 -4.47 7.16
N ALA A 151 -0.66 -4.07 7.41
CA ALA A 151 -1.57 -3.56 6.39
C ALA A 151 -1.38 -2.05 6.20
N GLY A 152 -1.15 -1.63 4.96
CA GLY A 152 -1.06 -0.23 4.55
C GLY A 152 -2.22 0.14 3.63
N ASN A 153 -2.71 1.37 3.77
CA ASN A 153 -3.83 1.92 2.99
C ASN A 153 -5.07 1.00 2.99
N PRO A 154 -5.64 0.70 4.17
CA PRO A 154 -6.76 -0.23 4.29
C PRO A 154 -7.97 0.26 3.47
N ILE A 155 -8.58 -0.66 2.72
CA ILE A 155 -9.79 -0.41 1.94
C ILE A 155 -11.01 -0.40 2.87
N SER A 156 -11.81 0.67 2.79
CA SER A 156 -13.04 0.86 3.57
C SER A 156 -14.22 0.07 2.98
N GLN A 157 -15.31 -0.10 3.74
CA GLN A 157 -16.48 -0.84 3.25
C GLN A 157 -17.20 -0.10 2.11
N GLU A 158 -17.21 1.23 2.17
CA GLU A 158 -17.79 2.09 1.14
C GLU A 158 -17.04 1.90 -0.18
N GLU A 159 -15.70 1.90 -0.15
CA GLU A 159 -14.86 1.65 -1.32
C GLU A 159 -15.10 0.24 -1.90
N VAL A 160 -15.33 -0.78 -1.05
CA VAL A 160 -15.72 -2.11 -1.53
C VAL A 160 -17.10 -2.07 -2.18
N ALA A 161 -18.06 -1.38 -1.58
CA ALA A 161 -19.43 -1.28 -2.09
C ALA A 161 -19.50 -0.59 -3.46
N GLU A 162 -18.63 0.38 -3.71
CA GLU A 162 -18.52 1.08 -5.00
C GLU A 162 -17.65 0.36 -6.02
N ALA A 163 -16.85 -0.64 -5.61
CA ALA A 163 -15.97 -1.38 -6.50
C ALA A 163 -16.74 -2.26 -7.49
N ASP A 164 -16.36 -2.15 -8.77
CA ASP A 164 -16.79 -3.03 -9.87
C ASP A 164 -15.96 -4.31 -9.91
N LEU A 165 -14.70 -4.24 -9.44
CA LEU A 165 -13.74 -5.36 -9.46
C LEU A 165 -12.84 -5.33 -8.22
N VAL A 166 -12.62 -6.51 -7.65
CA VAL A 166 -11.63 -6.77 -6.61
C VAL A 166 -10.44 -7.51 -7.22
N PHE A 167 -9.29 -6.86 -7.30
CA PHE A 167 -8.06 -7.41 -7.86
C PHE A 167 -7.08 -7.85 -6.77
N VAL A 168 -6.89 -9.14 -6.57
CA VAL A 168 -6.05 -9.69 -5.50
C VAL A 168 -4.75 -10.23 -6.07
N ALA A 169 -3.63 -9.55 -5.84
CA ALA A 169 -2.29 -10.05 -6.16
C ALA A 169 -1.62 -10.55 -4.86
N ALA A 170 -1.77 -11.83 -4.54
CA ALA A 170 -1.35 -12.36 -3.24
C ALA A 170 -0.69 -13.74 -3.34
N ASP A 171 0.55 -13.82 -2.85
CA ASP A 171 1.34 -15.05 -2.73
C ASP A 171 1.19 -15.72 -1.34
N ILE A 172 0.35 -15.14 -0.48
CA ILE A 172 -0.06 -15.69 0.83
C ILE A 172 -1.57 -15.70 0.97
N ASP A 173 -2.06 -16.49 1.93
CA ASP A 173 -3.46 -16.41 2.34
C ASP A 173 -3.73 -15.09 3.06
N VAL A 174 -4.78 -14.40 2.61
CA VAL A 174 -5.20 -13.09 3.08
C VAL A 174 -6.69 -13.15 3.39
N ASP A 175 -7.12 -12.47 4.46
CA ASP A 175 -8.54 -12.37 4.78
C ASP A 175 -9.25 -11.45 3.76
N LEU A 176 -10.15 -12.03 2.98
CA LEU A 176 -10.89 -11.38 1.91
C LEU A 176 -12.38 -11.31 2.20
N ASP A 177 -12.80 -11.63 3.43
CA ASP A 177 -14.21 -11.74 3.77
C ASP A 177 -15.00 -10.44 3.59
N LYS A 178 -14.32 -9.29 3.67
CA LYS A 178 -14.92 -7.98 3.37
C LYS A 178 -15.33 -7.79 1.91
N PHE A 179 -14.81 -8.61 0.99
CA PHE A 179 -15.09 -8.54 -0.45
C PHE A 179 -16.16 -9.55 -0.91
N LYS A 180 -16.89 -10.18 0.01
CA LYS A 180 -17.99 -11.10 -0.34
C LYS A 180 -19.04 -10.41 -1.20
N GLY A 181 -19.52 -11.11 -2.22
CA GLY A 181 -20.49 -10.60 -3.18
C GLY A 181 -19.91 -9.77 -4.32
N LYS A 182 -18.58 -9.51 -4.34
CA LYS A 182 -17.94 -8.73 -5.40
C LYS A 182 -17.24 -9.60 -6.44
N PRO A 183 -17.21 -9.18 -7.72
CA PRO A 183 -16.38 -9.82 -8.73
C PRO A 183 -14.91 -9.74 -8.31
N MET A 184 -14.28 -10.89 -8.17
CA MET A 184 -12.91 -11.00 -7.69
C MET A 184 -12.05 -11.77 -8.68
N TYR A 185 -10.86 -11.23 -8.95
CA TYR A 185 -9.79 -11.91 -9.66
C TYR A 185 -8.59 -12.07 -8.72
N ARG A 186 -7.96 -13.24 -8.74
CA ARG A 186 -6.78 -13.52 -7.92
C ARG A 186 -5.60 -13.96 -8.78
N THR A 187 -4.45 -13.35 -8.56
CA THR A 187 -3.16 -13.67 -9.16
C THR A 187 -2.01 -13.57 -8.16
N SER A 188 -0.77 -13.79 -8.61
CA SER A 188 0.47 -13.65 -7.83
C SER A 188 1.02 -12.22 -7.90
N THR A 189 1.80 -11.80 -6.91
CA THR A 189 2.45 -10.46 -6.95
C THR A 189 3.44 -10.36 -8.10
N GLY A 190 4.19 -11.43 -8.37
CA GLY A 190 5.16 -11.46 -9.47
C GLY A 190 4.52 -11.29 -10.86
N LEU A 191 3.34 -11.87 -11.09
CA LEU A 191 2.60 -11.68 -12.35
C LEU A 191 1.98 -10.29 -12.43
N ALA A 192 1.38 -9.80 -11.33
CA ALA A 192 0.82 -8.46 -11.28
C ALA A 192 1.87 -7.36 -11.54
N LEU A 193 3.13 -7.57 -11.12
CA LEU A 193 4.24 -6.66 -11.39
C LEU A 193 4.76 -6.74 -12.84
N LYS A 194 4.97 -7.95 -13.38
CA LYS A 194 5.62 -8.13 -14.69
C LYS A 194 4.65 -8.06 -15.87
N LYS A 195 3.37 -8.35 -15.65
CA LYS A 195 2.35 -8.55 -16.68
C LYS A 195 1.03 -7.86 -16.30
N THR A 196 1.11 -6.68 -15.68
CA THR A 196 -0.05 -5.94 -15.14
C THR A 196 -1.23 -5.87 -16.11
N ALA A 197 -0.98 -5.45 -17.36
CA ALA A 197 -2.03 -5.34 -18.38
C ALA A 197 -2.75 -6.68 -18.66
N GLN A 198 -1.98 -7.76 -18.85
CA GLN A 198 -2.54 -9.09 -19.13
C GLN A 198 -3.35 -9.61 -17.95
N GLU A 199 -2.91 -9.35 -16.72
CA GLU A 199 -3.64 -9.78 -15.53
C GLU A 199 -4.93 -8.98 -15.35
N PHE A 200 -4.97 -7.70 -15.73
CA PHE A 200 -6.21 -6.91 -15.76
C PHE A 200 -7.19 -7.36 -16.83
N GLU A 201 -6.70 -7.71 -18.04
CA GLU A 201 -7.54 -8.29 -19.09
C GLU A 201 -8.22 -9.58 -18.60
N LYS A 202 -7.44 -10.49 -18.00
CA LYS A 202 -7.98 -11.70 -17.37
C LYS A 202 -8.93 -11.38 -16.24
N ALA A 203 -8.64 -10.35 -15.43
CA ALA A 203 -9.52 -9.96 -14.35
C ALA A 203 -10.91 -9.54 -14.85
N PHE A 204 -11.01 -8.84 -15.99
CA PHE A 204 -12.30 -8.48 -16.55
C PHE A 204 -13.04 -9.65 -17.21
N SER A 205 -12.33 -10.66 -17.71
CA SER A 205 -12.96 -11.84 -18.34
C SER A 205 -13.29 -12.97 -17.36
N GLU A 206 -12.46 -13.17 -16.34
CA GLU A 206 -12.46 -14.35 -15.46
C GLU A 206 -12.86 -14.03 -14.01
N ALA A 207 -13.11 -12.76 -13.64
CA ALA A 207 -13.55 -12.44 -12.29
C ALA A 207 -14.83 -13.20 -11.93
N LYS A 208 -14.81 -13.84 -10.76
CA LYS A 208 -15.94 -14.59 -10.20
C LYS A 208 -16.41 -13.91 -8.93
N VAL A 209 -17.71 -13.94 -8.67
CA VAL A 209 -18.28 -13.41 -7.44
C VAL A 209 -17.71 -14.20 -6.25
N TYR A 210 -17.05 -13.49 -5.33
CA TYR A 210 -16.45 -14.11 -4.16
C TYR A 210 -17.52 -14.42 -3.10
N THR A 211 -17.68 -15.67 -2.69
CA THR A 211 -18.67 -16.08 -1.69
C THR A 211 -18.12 -16.23 -0.26
N GLY A 212 -16.81 -16.02 -0.05
CA GLY A 212 -16.15 -16.22 1.24
C GLY A 212 -15.75 -17.68 1.50
N GLY A 213 -14.58 -17.88 2.13
CA GLY A 213 -14.11 -19.18 2.64
C GLY A 213 -13.74 -20.21 1.55
N GLY A 214 -12.43 -20.44 1.36
CA GLY A 214 -11.88 -21.19 0.23
C GLY A 214 -12.50 -22.56 -0.09
N THR A 215 -12.97 -22.70 -1.33
CA THR A 215 -12.85 -23.94 -2.09
C THR A 215 -12.57 -23.60 -3.54
N ALA A 216 -11.46 -24.14 -4.03
CA ALA A 216 -11.06 -24.19 -5.42
C ALA A 216 -12.23 -24.49 -6.36
N THR A 217 -12.34 -23.74 -7.46
CA THR A 217 -12.85 -24.35 -8.69
C THR A 217 -11.78 -25.33 -9.18
N LYS A 218 -11.77 -26.52 -8.59
CA LYS A 218 -11.15 -27.69 -9.21
C LYS A 218 -12.05 -28.08 -10.38
N GLU A 219 -11.64 -27.72 -11.58
CA GLU A 219 -11.96 -28.57 -12.72
C GLU A 219 -11.21 -29.90 -12.55
N LYS A 220 -11.90 -30.95 -12.96
CA LYS A 220 -11.60 -32.37 -12.72
C LYS A 220 -10.16 -32.73 -13.05
N GLU A 221 -9.51 -33.42 -12.12
CA GLU A 221 -8.64 -34.56 -12.44
C GLU A 221 -8.51 -35.46 -11.21
N GLU A 222 -8.92 -36.72 -11.39
CA GLU A 222 -8.66 -37.83 -10.48
C GLU A 222 -7.16 -38.14 -10.47
N SER A 223 -6.53 -38.15 -9.29
CA SER A 223 -5.94 -39.37 -8.71
C SER A 223 -5.13 -39.07 -7.43
N LEU A 224 -5.34 -39.95 -6.46
CA LEU A 224 -4.36 -40.51 -5.51
C LEU A 224 -3.42 -39.57 -4.73
N GLY A 225 -3.52 -39.64 -3.38
CA GLY A 225 -2.33 -39.66 -2.52
C GLY A 225 -2.31 -38.67 -1.35
N GLU A 226 -2.91 -39.08 -0.23
CA GLU A 226 -2.77 -38.49 1.10
C GLU A 226 -1.30 -38.50 1.61
N LYS A 227 -0.43 -37.58 1.19
CA LYS A 227 0.92 -37.41 1.80
C LYS A 227 1.46 -35.96 1.86
N LYS A 228 0.62 -34.92 1.76
CA LYS A 228 1.07 -33.51 1.88
C LYS A 228 0.99 -32.92 3.29
N GLY A 229 0.20 -33.48 4.20
CA GLY A 229 0.04 -32.95 5.57
C GLY A 229 1.25 -33.19 6.47
N VAL A 230 1.77 -34.42 6.49
CA VAL A 230 2.86 -34.82 7.39
C VAL A 230 4.17 -34.09 7.08
N TYR A 231 4.48 -33.84 5.80
CA TYR A 231 5.69 -33.14 5.39
C TYR A 231 5.70 -31.66 5.85
N LYS A 232 4.52 -31.01 5.88
CA LYS A 232 4.37 -29.64 6.39
C LYS A 232 4.71 -29.55 7.88
N HIS A 233 4.34 -30.55 8.67
CA HIS A 233 4.67 -30.63 10.10
C HIS A 233 6.13 -30.97 10.37
N LEU A 234 6.75 -31.80 9.52
CA LEU A 234 8.17 -32.12 9.62
C LEU A 234 9.06 -30.90 9.34
N MET A 235 8.69 -30.09 8.34
CA MET A 235 9.43 -28.87 7.96
C MET A 235 9.32 -27.75 8.99
N THR A 236 8.21 -27.66 9.73
CA THR A 236 8.10 -26.71 10.86
C THR A 236 8.89 -27.15 12.09
N GLY A 237 9.15 -28.45 12.26
CA GLY A 237 9.86 -29.02 13.41
C GLY A 237 11.38 -28.80 13.38
N VAL A 238 12.02 -28.87 12.20
CA VAL A 238 13.47 -28.67 12.06
C VAL A 238 13.89 -27.22 12.33
N SER A 239 13.03 -26.24 12.02
CA SER A 239 13.33 -24.82 12.28
C SER A 239 13.40 -24.47 13.77
N HIS A 240 12.78 -25.26 14.65
CA HIS A 240 12.80 -25.05 16.10
C HIS A 240 14.00 -25.73 16.79
N MET A 241 14.77 -26.56 16.08
CA MET A 241 15.93 -27.29 16.64
C MET A 241 17.27 -26.60 16.34
N LEU A 242 17.28 -25.62 15.43
CA LEU A 242 18.49 -24.89 15.02
C LEU A 242 19.17 -24.06 16.14
N PRO A 243 18.49 -23.49 17.14
CA PRO A 243 19.20 -22.76 18.19
C PRO A 243 20.00 -23.64 19.16
N LEU A 244 19.78 -24.97 19.19
CA LEU A 244 20.38 -25.84 20.21
C LEU A 244 21.73 -26.45 19.80
N VAL A 245 22.10 -26.40 18.51
CA VAL A 245 23.32 -27.05 17.99
C VAL A 245 24.51 -26.09 17.86
N VAL A 246 24.34 -24.80 18.11
CA VAL A 246 25.43 -23.80 18.06
C VAL A 246 26.13 -23.59 19.43
N ALA A 247 25.74 -24.33 20.47
CA ALA A 247 26.37 -24.25 21.81
C ALA A 247 27.18 -25.51 22.20
N GLY A 248 27.38 -26.46 21.29
CA GLY A 248 28.01 -27.76 21.56
C GLY A 248 29.25 -28.08 20.72
N GLY A 249 29.94 -27.06 20.19
CA GLY A 249 31.19 -27.21 19.44
C GLY A 249 32.09 -26.01 19.63
#